data_AF-A0A0R3T3S9-F1
#
_entry.id   AF-A0A0R3T3S9-F1
#
_cell.length_a   1.000
_cell.length_b   1.000
_cell.length_c   1.000
_cell.angle_alpha   90.00
_cell.angle_beta   90.00
_cell.angle_gamma   90.00
#
_symmetry.space_group_name_H-M   'P 1'
#
loop_
_entity.id
_entity.type
_entity.pdbx_description
1 polymer ?
#
loop_
_entity_poly.entity_id
_entity_poly.type
_entity_poly.pdbx_seq_one_letter_code
_entity_poly.pdbx_strand_id
1 'polypeptide(L)'
;MQVQTTDGFLLNLDDVVVENCLHLQDKNITPPKESLKLKGVKLDVMKTIIEWCRMSTNREIFDIPEGESREWRWSLAKWNSDFLLENRGQLIELTLAAIELGSNRLKESCCLAIAMDIRENGSASSFLGSVIDA
;
A
#
# COMPACT_ATOMS: atom_id res chain seq x y z
N MET A 1 7.94 -11.26 11.92
CA MET A 1 9.12 -10.37 11.74
C MET A 1 8.97 -9.10 12.57
N GLN A 2 10.02 -8.57 13.22
CA GLN A 2 9.93 -7.30 13.96
C GLN A 2 10.50 -6.13 13.15
N VAL A 3 9.76 -5.03 13.05
CA VAL A 3 10.15 -3.79 12.37
C VAL A 3 10.05 -2.58 13.30
N GLN A 4 10.83 -1.53 13.03
CA GLN A 4 10.75 -0.24 13.69
C GLN A 4 10.34 0.82 12.67
N THR A 5 9.27 1.57 12.94
CA THR A 5 8.80 2.68 12.11
C THR A 5 9.67 3.93 12.32
N THR A 6 9.56 4.91 11.42
CA THR A 6 10.39 6.13 11.46
C THR A 6 10.12 7.00 12.69
N ASP A 7 8.92 6.93 13.25
CA ASP A 7 8.51 7.54 14.53
C ASP A 7 8.88 6.69 15.76
N GLY A 8 9.65 5.61 15.58
CA GLY A 8 10.30 4.87 16.65
C GLY A 8 9.51 3.69 17.22
N PHE A 9 8.30 3.43 16.74
CA PHE A 9 7.47 2.33 17.23
C PHE A 9 7.94 0.98 16.71
N LEU A 10 7.86 -0.03 17.57
CA LEU A 10 8.17 -1.42 17.22
C LEU A 10 6.89 -2.19 16.92
N LEU A 11 6.88 -2.93 15.82
CA LEU A 11 5.76 -3.75 15.36
C LEU A 11 6.22 -5.17 15.07
N ASN A 12 5.40 -6.13 15.48
CA ASN A 12 5.55 -7.52 15.05
C ASN A 12 4.60 -7.77 13.88
N LEU A 13 5.18 -8.05 12.71
CA LEU A 13 4.47 -8.37 11.48
C LEU A 13 4.25 -9.89 11.41
N ASP A 14 3.03 -10.26 11.06
CA ASP A 14 2.64 -11.64 10.75
C ASP A 14 3.10 -12.07 9.35
N ASP A 15 2.99 -13.36 9.07
CA ASP A 15 3.48 -13.95 7.83
C ASP A 15 2.75 -13.39 6.60
N VAL A 16 1.45 -13.09 6.73
CA VAL A 16 0.65 -12.49 5.67
C VAL A 16 1.23 -11.15 5.20
N VAL A 17 1.63 -10.30 6.14
CA VAL A 17 2.25 -9.01 5.80
C VAL A 17 3.63 -9.21 5.18
N VAL A 18 4.42 -10.16 5.67
CA VAL A 18 5.75 -10.47 5.12
C VAL A 18 5.63 -11.05 3.70
N GLU A 19 4.68 -11.94 3.47
CA GLU A 19 4.39 -12.55 2.15
C GLU A 19 3.96 -11.51 1.11
N ASN A 20 3.23 -10.48 1.52
CA ASN A 20 2.83 -9.38 0.63
C ASN A 20 3.95 -8.35 0.36
N CYS A 21 5.07 -8.42 1.07
CA CYS A 21 6.14 -7.42 1.05
C CYS A 21 7.50 -8.06 0.72
N LEU A 22 7.87 -8.08 -0.56
CA LEU A 22 9.07 -8.79 -1.03
C LEU A 22 10.36 -8.36 -0.31
N HIS A 23 10.52 -7.05 -0.05
CA HIS A 23 11.73 -6.55 0.63
C HIS A 23 11.81 -7.00 2.10
N LEU A 24 10.68 -7.34 2.72
CA LEU A 24 10.66 -7.92 4.06
C LEU A 24 11.09 -9.39 4.03
N GLN A 25 10.72 -10.15 3.00
CA GLN A 25 11.12 -11.55 2.83
C GLN A 25 12.63 -11.69 2.68
N ASP A 26 13.25 -10.87 1.81
CA ASP A 26 14.70 -10.89 1.59
C ASP A 26 15.48 -10.63 2.88
N LYS A 27 14.94 -9.76 3.74
CA LYS A 27 15.54 -9.39 5.03
C LYS A 27 15.26 -10.40 6.14
N ASN A 28 14.26 -11.26 5.98
CA ASN A 28 13.90 -12.32 6.92
C ASN A 28 14.86 -13.53 6.86
N ILE A 29 15.74 -13.57 5.85
CA ILE A 29 16.75 -14.64 5.68
C ILE A 29 17.91 -14.48 6.69
N THR A 30 18.06 -13.31 7.32
CA THR A 30 19.10 -13.06 8.33
C THR A 30 18.47 -13.06 9.73
N PRO A 31 18.93 -13.91 10.67
CA PRO A 31 18.33 -13.97 12.01
C PRO A 31 18.52 -12.60 12.70
N PRO A 32 17.44 -11.88 13.05
CA PRO A 32 17.60 -10.56 13.63
C PRO A 32 17.92 -10.70 15.11
N LYS A 33 19.10 -10.23 15.51
CA LYS A 33 19.29 -9.75 16.91
C LYS A 33 18.60 -8.40 17.13
N GLU A 34 18.21 -7.70 16.07
CA GLU A 34 17.66 -6.33 16.11
C GLU A 34 16.47 -6.15 15.14
N SER A 35 15.54 -5.27 15.50
CA SER A 35 14.37 -4.91 14.67
C SER A 35 14.79 -4.21 13.37
N LEU A 36 14.15 -4.54 12.24
CA LEU A 36 14.39 -3.86 10.96
C LEU A 36 13.84 -2.43 10.98
N LYS A 37 14.70 -1.43 10.83
CA LYS A 37 14.28 -0.02 10.74
C LYS A 37 13.75 0.32 9.34
N LEU A 38 12.50 0.75 9.27
CA LEU A 38 11.83 1.19 8.06
C LEU A 38 12.15 2.67 7.78
N LYS A 39 12.41 3.00 6.52
CA LYS A 39 12.70 4.38 6.09
C LYS A 39 11.43 5.06 5.59
N GLY A 40 11.07 6.19 6.20
CA GLY A 40 9.95 7.02 5.76
C GLY A 40 8.56 6.43 6.01
N VAL A 41 8.46 5.32 6.76
CA VAL A 41 7.19 4.68 7.10
C VAL A 41 6.84 4.99 8.56
N LYS A 42 5.78 5.78 8.76
CA LYS A 42 5.20 6.09 10.08
C LYS A 42 4.27 4.98 10.57
N LEU A 43 3.91 4.99 11.86
CA LEU A 43 3.07 3.97 12.48
C LEU A 43 1.67 3.86 11.86
N ASP A 44 1.02 4.99 11.61
CA ASP A 44 -0.30 5.09 10.99
C ASP A 44 -0.34 4.48 9.59
N VAL A 45 0.62 4.85 8.74
CA VAL A 45 0.80 4.29 7.39
C VAL A 45 1.04 2.78 7.49
N MET A 46 1.90 2.35 8.40
CA MET A 46 2.19 0.93 8.57
C MET A 46 0.97 0.11 9.03
N LYS A 47 0.13 0.65 9.92
CA LYS A 47 -1.12 0.00 10.34
C LYS A 47 -2.08 -0.18 9.16
N THR A 48 -2.17 0.85 8.32
CA THR A 48 -3.00 0.82 7.10
C THR A 48 -2.51 -0.25 6.12
N ILE A 49 -1.20 -0.38 5.93
CA ILE A 49 -0.62 -1.44 5.08
C ILE A 49 -0.91 -2.83 5.66
N ILE A 50 -0.77 -3.01 6.97
CA ILE A 50 -1.07 -4.28 7.65
C ILE A 50 -2.53 -4.68 7.41
N GLU A 51 -3.45 -3.74 7.55
CA GLU A 51 -4.87 -3.95 7.29
C GLU A 51 -5.12 -4.36 5.83
N TRP A 52 -4.56 -3.61 4.88
CA TRP A 52 -4.69 -3.90 3.46
C TRP A 52 -4.16 -5.31 3.10
N CYS A 53 -2.97 -5.69 3.58
CA CYS A 53 -2.38 -7.01 3.32
C CYS A 53 -3.28 -8.15 3.81
N ARG A 54 -3.89 -7.98 4.99
CA ARG A 54 -4.82 -8.97 5.55
C ARG A 54 -6.10 -9.09 4.72
N MET A 55 -6.64 -7.97 4.24
CA MET A 55 -7.83 -7.98 3.38
C MET A 55 -7.54 -8.57 1.99
N SER A 56 -6.38 -8.29 1.42
CA SER A 56 -6.01 -8.65 0.03
C SER A 56 -5.58 -10.12 -0.16
N THR A 57 -5.37 -10.86 0.93
CA THR A 57 -4.89 -12.26 0.90
C THR A 57 -5.89 -13.20 0.24
N ASN A 58 -7.20 -12.98 0.45
CA ASN A 58 -8.27 -13.85 -0.05
C ASN A 58 -9.27 -13.09 -0.92
N ARG A 59 -8.85 -11.97 -1.51
CA ARG A 59 -9.71 -11.10 -2.31
C ARG A 59 -9.00 -10.66 -3.57
N GLU A 60 -9.75 -10.66 -4.66
CA GLU A 60 -9.35 -10.01 -5.89
C GLU A 60 -9.17 -8.51 -5.63
N ILE A 61 -8.06 -7.95 -6.08
CA ILE A 61 -7.75 -6.50 -5.93
C ILE A 61 -8.23 -5.69 -7.13
N PHE A 62 -8.51 -6.36 -8.25
CA PHE A 62 -9.01 -5.81 -9.51
C PHE A 62 -10.31 -6.51 -9.88
N ASP A 63 -11.20 -5.83 -10.61
CA ASP A 63 -12.48 -6.41 -11.03
C ASP A 63 -12.32 -7.50 -12.11
N ILE A 64 -11.16 -7.57 -12.76
CA ILE A 64 -10.86 -8.54 -13.81
C ILE A 64 -9.56 -9.29 -13.48
N PRO A 65 -9.52 -10.62 -13.66
CA PRO A 65 -8.34 -11.42 -13.38
C PRO A 65 -7.09 -10.94 -14.13
N GLU A 66 -5.96 -11.08 -13.46
CA GLU A 66 -4.63 -10.72 -13.97
C GLU A 66 -4.29 -11.51 -15.25
N GLY A 67 -4.52 -10.92 -16.43
CA GLY A 67 -4.23 -11.56 -17.72
C GLY A 67 -5.21 -11.24 -18.85
N GLU A 68 -6.45 -10.85 -18.53
CA GLU A 68 -7.45 -10.52 -19.53
C GLU A 68 -7.48 -9.01 -19.81
N SER A 69 -7.21 -8.65 -21.08
CA SER A 69 -7.22 -7.29 -21.69
C SER A 69 -6.53 -6.14 -20.92
N ARG A 70 -5.51 -5.54 -21.56
CA ARG A 70 -4.82 -4.33 -21.06
C ARG A 70 -5.76 -3.12 -20.91
N GLU A 71 -6.90 -3.11 -21.58
CA GLU A 71 -7.84 -1.98 -21.58
C GLU A 71 -8.73 -1.93 -20.34
N TRP A 72 -8.81 -3.01 -19.55
CA TRP A 72 -9.66 -3.08 -18.36
C TRP A 72 -8.90 -3.20 -17.03
N ARG A 73 -7.56 -3.19 -17.05
CA ARG A 73 -6.70 -3.11 -15.84
C ARG A 73 -6.82 -1.79 -15.06
N TRP A 74 -7.85 -1.01 -15.36
CA TRP A 74 -8.07 0.32 -14.80
C TRP A 74 -9.14 0.33 -13.71
N SER A 75 -9.75 -0.82 -13.37
CA SER A 75 -10.77 -0.91 -12.33
C SER A 75 -10.28 -1.72 -11.14
N LEU A 76 -10.24 -1.06 -9.98
CA LEU A 76 -10.01 -1.69 -8.69
C LEU A 76 -11.27 -2.44 -8.27
N ALA A 77 -11.10 -3.60 -7.64
CA ALA A 77 -12.21 -4.25 -6.96
C ALA A 77 -12.85 -3.29 -5.97
N LYS A 78 -14.18 -3.29 -5.87
CA LYS A 78 -14.94 -2.32 -5.06
C LYS A 78 -14.36 -2.11 -3.65
N TRP A 79 -14.03 -3.18 -2.94
CA TRP A 79 -13.49 -3.06 -1.57
C TRP A 79 -12.14 -2.33 -1.54
N ASN A 80 -11.30 -2.51 -2.56
CA ASN A 80 -9.98 -1.91 -2.65
C ASN A 80 -10.11 -0.43 -3.02
N SER A 81 -11.04 -0.10 -3.94
CA SER A 81 -11.40 1.27 -4.25
C SER A 81 -11.93 2.00 -3.01
N ASP A 82 -12.88 1.41 -2.28
CA ASP A 82 -13.47 2.00 -1.08
C ASP A 82 -12.38 2.19 0.00
N PHE A 83 -11.51 1.19 0.20
CA PHE A 83 -10.39 1.28 1.13
C PHE A 83 -9.43 2.44 0.81
N LEU A 84 -9.03 2.60 -0.46
CA LEU A 84 -8.12 3.68 -0.84
C LEU A 84 -8.78 5.06 -0.77
N LEU A 85 -10.09 5.13 -0.98
CA LEU A 85 -10.87 6.36 -0.81
C LEU A 85 -10.96 6.78 0.66
N GLU A 86 -11.22 5.84 1.57
CA GLU A 86 -11.19 6.09 3.02
C GLU A 86 -9.81 6.57 3.50
N ASN A 87 -8.76 6.14 2.82
CA ASN A 87 -7.36 6.46 3.13
C ASN A 87 -6.75 7.53 2.21
N ARG A 88 -7.58 8.32 1.53
CA ARG A 88 -7.16 9.26 0.48
C ARG A 88 -6.13 10.30 0.96
N GLY A 89 -6.28 10.81 2.19
CA GLY A 89 -5.37 11.81 2.77
C GLY A 89 -3.93 11.30 2.96
N GLN A 90 -3.73 9.98 3.02
CA GLN A 90 -2.41 9.35 3.17
C GLN A 90 -1.99 8.55 1.93
N LEU A 91 -2.67 8.73 0.78
CA LEU A 91 -2.47 7.89 -0.41
C LEU A 91 -1.04 8.00 -0.97
N ILE A 92 -0.41 9.17 -0.86
CA ILE A 92 0.98 9.38 -1.28
C ILE A 92 1.93 8.62 -0.36
N GLU A 93 1.79 8.76 0.96
CA GLU A 93 2.58 8.05 1.95
C GLU A 93 2.43 6.54 1.83
N LEU A 94 1.20 6.06 1.61
CA LEU A 94 0.92 4.63 1.36
C LEU A 94 1.65 4.14 0.10
N THR A 95 1.65 4.93 -0.97
CA THR A 95 2.35 4.58 -2.21
C THR A 95 3.86 4.45 -1.97
N LEU A 96 4.47 5.43 -1.28
CA LEU A 96 5.90 5.43 -0.97
C LEU A 96 6.29 4.28 -0.04
N ALA A 97 5.47 4.02 0.98
CA ALA A 97 5.69 2.92 1.91
C ALA A 97 5.52 1.55 1.21
N ALA A 98 4.56 1.39 0.30
CA ALA A 98 4.43 0.18 -0.50
C ALA A 98 5.67 -0.09 -1.36
N ILE A 99 6.30 0.96 -1.90
CA ILE A 99 7.58 0.86 -2.63
C ILE A 99 8.71 0.41 -1.69
N GLU A 100 8.86 1.05 -0.52
CA GLU A 100 9.90 0.70 0.47
C GLU A 100 9.77 -0.76 0.94
N LEU A 101 8.54 -1.24 1.15
CA LEU A 101 8.27 -2.62 1.61
C LEU A 101 8.28 -3.65 0.48
N GLY A 102 8.28 -3.22 -0.78
CA GLY A 102 8.21 -4.13 -1.94
C GLY A 102 6.83 -4.76 -2.11
N SER A 103 5.76 -4.07 -1.72
CA SER A 103 4.38 -4.51 -1.94
C SER A 103 3.86 -4.02 -3.30
N ASN A 104 4.13 -4.80 -4.35
CA ASN A 104 3.77 -4.43 -5.72
C ASN A 104 2.27 -4.26 -5.93
N ARG A 105 1.46 -5.17 -5.36
CA ARG A 105 0.00 -5.15 -5.48
C ARG A 105 -0.61 -3.88 -4.85
N LEU A 106 -0.13 -3.47 -3.68
CA LEU A 106 -0.59 -2.24 -3.03
C LEU A 106 -0.12 -1.01 -3.80
N LYS A 107 1.15 -0.97 -4.23
CA LYS A 107 1.69 0.11 -5.06
C LYS A 107 0.84 0.33 -6.31
N GLU A 108 0.53 -0.73 -7.05
CA GLU A 108 -0.33 -0.66 -8.25
C GLU A 108 -1.73 -0.16 -7.92
N SER A 109 -2.31 -0.64 -6.82
CA SER A 109 -3.64 -0.20 -6.36
C SER A 109 -3.65 1.31 -6.07
N CYS A 110 -2.66 1.82 -5.33
CA CYS A 110 -2.55 3.25 -5.06
C CYS A 110 -2.32 4.08 -6.34
N CYS A 111 -1.44 3.63 -7.24
CA CYS A 111 -1.20 4.33 -8.50
C CYS A 111 -2.47 4.42 -9.37
N LEU A 112 -3.27 3.36 -9.41
CA LEU A 112 -4.54 3.35 -10.13
C LEU A 112 -5.56 4.28 -9.48
N ALA A 113 -5.68 4.28 -8.15
CA ALA A 113 -6.56 5.22 -7.45
C ALA A 113 -6.19 6.68 -7.73
N ILE A 114 -4.89 7.01 -7.72
CA ILE A 114 -4.39 8.35 -8.09
C ILE A 114 -4.75 8.67 -9.55
N ALA A 115 -4.54 7.73 -10.48
CA ALA A 115 -4.85 7.94 -11.89
C ALA A 115 -6.35 8.14 -12.15
N MET A 116 -7.21 7.39 -11.44
CA MET A 116 -8.67 7.54 -11.49
C MET A 116 -9.09 8.91 -10.95
N ASP A 117 -8.55 9.34 -9.82
CA ASP A 117 -8.87 10.65 -9.22
C ASP A 117 -8.46 11.81 -10.15
N ILE A 118 -7.26 11.74 -10.75
CA ILE A 118 -6.79 12.74 -11.72
C ILE A 118 -7.72 12.79 -12.94
N ARG A 119 -8.20 11.63 -13.40
CA ARG A 119 -9.12 11.55 -14.54
C ARG A 119 -10.46 12.20 -14.24
N GLU A 120 -10.97 12.04 -13.02
CA GLU A 120 -12.27 12.58 -12.59
C GLU A 120 -12.21 14.07 -12.23
N ASN A 121 -11.15 14.50 -11.54
CA ASN A 121 -11.00 15.87 -11.03
C ASN A 121 -10.21 16.80 -11.96
N GLY A 122 -9.66 16.27 -13.04
CA GLY A 122 -9.17 17.04 -14.19
C GLY A 122 -7.69 17.43 -14.16
N SER A 123 -6.98 17.31 -13.04
CA SER A 123 -5.51 17.49 -13.01
C SER A 123 -4.81 16.93 -11.77
N ALA A 124 -3.50 16.66 -11.90
CA ALA A 124 -2.65 16.30 -10.75
C ALA A 124 -2.59 17.39 -9.67
N SER A 125 -2.70 18.68 -10.05
CA SER A 125 -2.71 19.76 -9.07
C SER A 125 -3.98 19.75 -8.22
N SER A 126 -5.12 19.39 -8.81
CA SER A 126 -6.39 19.26 -8.09
C SER A 126 -6.35 18.09 -7.09
N PHE A 127 -5.80 16.94 -7.51
CA PHE A 127 -5.54 15.80 -6.63
C PHE A 127 -4.67 16.21 -5.44
N LEU A 128 -3.50 16.81 -5.70
CA LEU A 128 -2.59 17.21 -4.63
C LEU A 128 -3.23 18.19 -3.64
N GLY A 129 -4.00 19.18 -4.12
CA GLY A 129 -4.74 20.08 -3.23
C GLY A 129 -5.71 19.31 -2.32
N SER A 130 -6.48 18.41 -2.91
CA SER A 130 -7.49 17.64 -2.18
C SER A 130 -6.94 16.55 -1.25
N VAL A 131 -5.68 16.13 -1.40
CA VAL A 131 -4.98 15.24 -0.46
C VAL A 131 -4.45 16.03 0.74
N ILE A 132 -4.02 17.28 0.52
CA ILE A 132 -3.54 18.17 1.59
C ILE A 132 -4.71 18.63 2.48
N ASP A 133 -5.90 18.80 1.91
CA ASP A 133 -7.08 19.27 2.62
C ASP A 133 -7.90 18.15 3.33
N ALA A 134 -7.53 16.88 3.14
CA ALA A 134 -8.22 15.70 3.68
C ALA A 134 -7.59 15.20 4.99
#